data_AF-A0A6P0URL8-F1
#
_entry.id   AF-A0A6P0URL8-F1
#
_cell.length_a   1.000
_cell.length_b   1.000
_cell.length_c   1.000
_cell.angle_alpha   90.00
_cell.angle_beta   90.00
_cell.angle_gamma   90.00
#
_symmetry.space_group_name_H-M   'P 1'
#
loop_
_entity.id
_entity.type
_entity.pdbx_description
1 polymer ?
#
loop_
_entity_poly.entity_id
_entity_poly.type
_entity_poly.pdbx_seq_one_letter_code
_entity_poly.pdbx_strand_id
1 'polypeptide(L)'
;MSSPFPGMDPYLEHPDFWAEVHSRLIVAIANFLVPRIRPKYRVAIEKRVYEASETDGNNLLVVEIPGATTNYQATNPELHQSNVAVASPVLQPVTVTLPMPRLIKQSYLEVQELATGQVVTAIEILSPVNKRVGEERAMYLKKRQRILGSLTNLVEIDLLRGWHPMPTLKNDLQTDYRILVSRESCRPQAALYGFSLTEPIPTFSLPLRSEDTEPVLDLQTLLNKIYDQGGYDYVIDYSREPVPPLSKEDATWVNDLLQNPGMW
;
A
#
# COMPACT_ATOMS: atom_id res chain seq x y z
N MET A 1 10.90 -22.35 4.67
CA MET A 1 12.33 -21.96 4.81
C MET A 1 12.37 -20.47 4.87
N SER A 2 13.26 -19.86 5.66
CA SER A 2 13.36 -18.40 5.69
C SER A 2 13.82 -17.85 4.34
N SER A 3 13.48 -16.58 4.06
CA SER A 3 13.94 -15.87 2.87
C SER A 3 15.47 -16.00 2.72
N PRO A 4 15.99 -16.24 1.51
CA PRO A 4 17.44 -16.33 1.28
C PRO A 4 18.13 -14.97 1.38
N PHE A 5 17.37 -13.87 1.35
CA PHE A 5 17.87 -12.50 1.37
C PHE A 5 18.10 -11.99 2.79
N PRO A 6 19.18 -11.21 3.03
CA PRO A 6 19.43 -10.58 4.33
C PRO A 6 18.39 -9.50 4.67
N GLY A 7 17.80 -8.91 3.63
CA GLY A 7 16.90 -7.78 3.68
C GLY A 7 15.53 -8.07 3.08
N MET A 8 15.08 -7.16 2.22
CA MET A 8 13.91 -7.36 1.37
C MET A 8 14.21 -8.40 0.28
N ASP A 9 13.27 -9.33 0.06
CA ASP A 9 13.32 -10.26 -1.07
C ASP A 9 12.73 -9.57 -2.33
N PRO A 10 13.52 -9.35 -3.40
CA PRO A 10 13.09 -8.61 -4.58
C PRO A 10 12.02 -9.34 -5.40
N TYR A 11 11.82 -10.64 -5.19
CA TYR A 11 10.81 -11.44 -5.86
C TYR A 11 9.42 -11.21 -5.26
N LEU A 12 9.33 -10.82 -3.98
CA LEU A 12 8.06 -10.47 -3.33
C LEU A 12 7.40 -9.22 -3.92
N GLU A 13 8.18 -8.38 -4.62
CA GLU A 13 7.68 -7.18 -5.31
C GLU A 13 6.85 -7.50 -6.56
N HIS A 14 6.86 -8.76 -7.03
CA HIS A 14 6.08 -9.17 -8.18
C HIS A 14 4.58 -8.86 -7.96
N PRO A 15 3.86 -8.33 -8.96
CA PRO A 15 2.45 -7.94 -8.81
C PRO A 15 1.53 -9.05 -8.27
N ASP A 16 1.82 -10.31 -8.61
CA ASP A 16 1.06 -11.47 -8.15
C ASP A 16 1.24 -11.77 -6.65
N PHE A 17 2.35 -11.35 -6.05
CA PHE A 17 2.67 -11.61 -4.64
C PHE A 17 2.49 -10.37 -3.76
N TRP A 18 2.83 -9.19 -4.27
CA TRP A 18 2.91 -7.97 -3.46
C TRP A 18 1.59 -7.63 -2.76
N ALA A 19 0.45 -7.84 -3.40
CA ALA A 19 -0.85 -7.56 -2.80
C ALA A 19 -1.11 -8.38 -1.52
N GLU A 20 -0.67 -9.64 -1.52
CA GLU A 20 -0.75 -10.52 -0.37
C GLU A 20 0.30 -10.16 0.69
N VAL A 21 1.56 -9.96 0.26
CA VAL A 21 2.68 -9.56 1.14
C VAL A 21 2.33 -8.28 1.89
N HIS A 22 1.83 -7.27 1.19
CA HIS A 22 1.38 -5.99 1.74
C HIS A 22 0.31 -6.18 2.82
N SER A 23 -0.74 -6.96 2.51
CA SER A 23 -1.83 -7.23 3.45
C SER A 23 -1.37 -8.00 4.69
N ARG A 24 -0.52 -9.02 4.50
CA ARG A 24 0.06 -9.81 5.60
C ARG A 24 0.97 -8.96 6.48
N LEU A 25 1.78 -8.08 5.88
CA LEU A 25 2.69 -7.20 6.62
C LEU A 25 1.94 -6.21 7.50
N ILE A 26 0.85 -5.62 6.99
CA ILE A 26 -0.05 -4.74 7.78
C ILE A 26 -0.54 -5.46 9.04
N VAL A 27 -1.05 -6.69 8.87
CA VAL A 27 -1.56 -7.49 9.99
C VAL A 27 -0.42 -7.88 10.94
N ALA A 28 0.75 -8.23 10.42
CA ALA A 28 1.92 -8.59 11.22
C ALA A 28 2.39 -7.42 12.08
N ILE A 29 2.48 -6.21 11.52
CA ILE A 29 2.81 -4.99 12.26
C ILE A 29 1.76 -4.70 13.32
N ALA A 30 0.47 -4.78 13.00
CA ALA A 30 -0.59 -4.56 13.98
C ALA A 30 -0.48 -5.53 15.17
N ASN A 31 -0.32 -6.83 14.89
CA ASN A 31 -0.17 -7.86 15.92
C ASN A 31 1.09 -7.68 16.76
N PHE A 32 2.17 -7.16 16.17
CA PHE A 32 3.40 -6.83 16.88
C PHE A 32 3.21 -5.63 17.82
N LEU A 33 2.52 -4.59 17.38
CA LEU A 33 2.37 -3.33 18.10
C LEU A 33 1.35 -3.42 19.24
N VAL A 34 0.21 -4.09 19.03
CA VAL A 34 -0.89 -4.18 20.00
C VAL A 34 -0.43 -4.53 21.43
N PRO A 35 0.37 -5.58 21.69
CA PRO A 35 0.80 -5.88 23.06
C PRO A 35 1.79 -4.87 23.65
N ARG A 36 2.46 -4.05 22.81
CA ARG A 36 3.51 -3.10 23.24
C ARG A 36 2.98 -1.72 23.58
N ILE A 37 1.82 -1.35 23.05
CA ILE A 37 1.24 0.00 23.20
C ILE A 37 -0.04 0.04 24.05
N ARG A 38 -0.50 -1.13 24.49
CA ARG A 38 -1.60 -1.24 25.47
C ARG A 38 -1.12 -0.78 26.86
N PRO A 39 -2.03 -0.22 27.68
CA PRO A 39 -3.46 -0.03 27.42
C PRO A 39 -3.82 1.34 26.85
N LYS A 40 -2.87 2.27 26.66
CA LYS A 40 -3.15 3.66 26.24
C LYS A 40 -3.59 3.76 24.78
N TYR A 41 -3.07 2.87 23.93
CA TYR A 41 -3.29 2.92 22.48
C TYR A 41 -3.97 1.66 21.95
N ARG A 42 -4.68 1.84 20.84
CA ARG A 42 -5.12 0.76 19.94
C ARG A 42 -4.48 0.92 18.57
N VAL A 43 -4.33 -0.18 17.85
CA VAL A 43 -3.96 -0.18 16.43
C VAL A 43 -5.21 -0.48 15.63
N ALA A 44 -5.61 0.45 14.76
CA ALA A 44 -6.70 0.28 13.82
C ALA A 44 -6.15 -0.07 12.42
N ILE A 45 -6.73 -1.09 11.79
CA ILE A 45 -6.45 -1.44 10.39
C ILE A 45 -7.55 -0.81 9.55
N GLU A 46 -7.26 0.34 8.97
CA GLU A 46 -8.22 1.11 8.19
C GLU A 46 -8.14 0.72 6.71
N LYS A 47 -9.28 0.84 6.00
CA LYS A 47 -9.39 0.55 4.56
C LYS A 47 -9.89 1.77 3.83
N ARG A 48 -9.24 2.09 2.72
CA ARG A 48 -9.67 3.11 1.78
C ARG A 48 -10.09 2.48 0.47
N VAL A 49 -11.26 2.87 -0.02
CA VAL A 49 -11.78 2.43 -1.32
C VAL A 49 -11.75 3.63 -2.26
N TYR A 50 -11.14 3.47 -3.43
CA TYR A 50 -11.15 4.47 -4.51
C TYR A 50 -11.89 3.88 -5.71
N GLU A 51 -12.63 4.72 -6.43
CA GLU A 51 -13.27 4.35 -7.68
C GLU A 51 -12.44 4.82 -8.86
N ALA A 52 -11.86 3.90 -9.63
CA ALA A 52 -11.06 4.17 -10.82
C ALA A 52 -11.82 4.00 -12.14
N SER A 53 -12.09 5.11 -12.82
CA SER A 53 -12.67 5.15 -14.17
C SER A 53 -11.58 4.94 -15.22
N GLU A 54 -11.80 4.03 -16.17
CA GLU A 54 -10.91 3.84 -17.34
C GLU A 54 -11.14 4.90 -18.44
N THR A 55 -12.15 5.78 -18.28
CA THR A 55 -12.46 6.87 -19.20
C THR A 55 -11.89 8.19 -18.71
N ASP A 56 -10.94 8.73 -19.48
CA ASP A 56 -10.32 10.07 -19.44
C ASP A 56 -9.90 10.62 -18.06
N GLY A 57 -8.60 10.85 -17.93
CA GLY A 57 -7.98 11.35 -16.71
C GLY A 57 -8.66 12.62 -16.19
N ASN A 58 -9.29 12.49 -15.02
CA ASN A 58 -9.34 13.50 -13.95
C ASN A 58 -10.39 13.21 -12.86
N ASN A 59 -11.16 12.13 -12.89
CA ASN A 59 -12.21 11.93 -11.89
C ASN A 59 -12.23 10.52 -11.26
N LEU A 60 -11.43 10.33 -10.20
CA LEU A 60 -11.68 9.33 -9.16
C LEU A 60 -12.66 9.89 -8.10
N LEU A 61 -13.82 9.26 -7.91
CA LEU A 61 -14.70 9.52 -6.79
C LEU A 61 -14.25 8.71 -5.57
N VAL A 62 -14.07 9.37 -4.42
CA VAL A 62 -13.91 8.68 -3.14
C VAL A 62 -15.30 8.23 -2.70
N VAL A 63 -15.63 6.97 -2.95
CA VAL A 63 -16.88 6.39 -2.47
C VAL A 63 -16.64 5.85 -1.06
N GLU A 64 -16.99 6.63 -0.04
CA GLU A 64 -17.42 6.06 1.23
C GLU A 64 -18.78 5.40 0.95
N ILE A 65 -18.93 4.11 1.20
CA ILE A 65 -20.21 3.40 0.99
C ILE A 65 -20.90 3.28 2.36
N PRO A 66 -21.89 4.13 2.69
CA PRO A 66 -22.91 3.78 3.68
C PRO A 66 -23.82 2.68 3.10
N GLY A 67 -24.24 1.77 3.98
CA GLY A 67 -24.95 0.53 3.68
C GLY A 67 -25.99 0.59 2.56
N ALA A 68 -25.94 -0.42 1.70
CA ALA A 68 -26.87 -0.65 0.61
C ALA A 68 -28.30 -0.89 1.12
N THR A 69 -29.26 -0.12 0.61
CA THR A 69 -30.65 -0.56 0.48
C THR A 69 -31.20 0.01 -0.83
N THR A 70 -31.30 -0.87 -1.82
CA THR A 70 -32.04 -0.65 -3.07
C THR A 70 -33.53 -0.72 -2.80
N ASN A 71 -34.29 0.22 -3.36
CA ASN A 71 -35.69 0.01 -3.75
C ASN A 71 -36.09 1.10 -4.75
N TYR A 72 -35.95 0.82 -6.04
CA TYR A 72 -36.64 1.58 -7.07
C TYR A 72 -37.93 0.82 -7.41
N GLN A 73 -39.06 1.33 -6.90
CA GLN A 73 -40.38 0.94 -7.38
C GLN A 73 -40.58 1.55 -8.77
N ALA A 74 -40.74 0.70 -9.78
CA ALA A 74 -41.10 1.12 -11.12
C ALA A 74 -42.61 1.43 -11.16
N THR A 75 -42.98 2.71 -11.28
CA THR A 75 -44.33 3.13 -11.65
C THR A 75 -44.45 3.14 -13.17
N ASN A 76 -45.37 2.35 -13.71
CA ASN A 76 -45.67 2.25 -15.13
C ASN A 76 -46.74 3.31 -15.50
N PRO A 77 -46.55 4.19 -16.50
CA PRO A 77 -47.65 4.96 -17.07
C PRO A 77 -48.27 4.21 -18.26
N GLU A 78 -49.60 4.10 -18.25
CA GLU A 78 -50.42 3.57 -19.34
C GLU A 78 -50.27 4.42 -20.62
N LEU A 79 -50.15 3.73 -21.77
CA LEU A 79 -50.08 4.34 -23.10
C LEU A 79 -51.46 4.28 -23.79
N HIS A 80 -51.96 5.43 -24.22
CA HIS A 80 -53.06 5.53 -25.18
C HIS A 80 -52.54 5.36 -26.62
N GLN A 81 -53.27 4.57 -27.42
CA GLN A 81 -53.14 4.40 -28.88
C GLN A 81 -53.44 5.74 -29.60
N SER A 82 -52.96 6.07 -30.81
CA SER A 82 -52.93 5.27 -32.05
C SER A 82 -52.16 5.97 -33.20
N ASN A 83 -51.71 5.16 -34.17
CA ASN A 83 -51.69 5.37 -35.64
C ASN A 83 -50.33 5.41 -36.40
N VAL A 84 -50.35 4.60 -37.47
CA VAL A 84 -49.45 4.44 -38.63
C VAL A 84 -48.10 3.74 -38.35
N ALA A 85 -48.05 2.43 -38.64
CA ALA A 85 -46.83 1.64 -38.63
C ALA A 85 -46.07 1.78 -39.95
N VAL A 86 -45.10 2.71 -40.00
CA VAL A 86 -43.95 2.59 -40.89
C VAL A 86 -43.01 1.57 -40.23
N ALA A 87 -42.61 0.52 -40.92
CA ALA A 87 -41.64 -0.44 -40.39
C ALA A 87 -40.29 0.27 -40.23
N SER A 88 -40.04 0.87 -39.07
CA SER A 88 -38.73 1.38 -38.69
C SER A 88 -37.73 0.22 -38.76
N PRO A 89 -36.51 0.43 -39.29
CA PRO A 89 -35.49 -0.61 -39.30
C PRO A 89 -35.31 -1.12 -37.88
N VAL A 90 -35.38 -2.44 -37.70
CA VAL A 90 -35.15 -3.08 -36.41
C VAL A 90 -33.70 -2.78 -36.02
N LEU A 91 -33.51 -1.83 -35.12
CA LEU A 91 -32.21 -1.50 -34.56
C LEU A 91 -31.73 -2.75 -33.81
N GLN A 92 -30.76 -3.45 -34.38
CA GLN A 92 -30.16 -4.59 -33.70
C GLN A 92 -29.22 -4.07 -32.61
N PRO A 93 -29.31 -4.60 -31.37
CA PRO A 93 -28.45 -4.17 -30.29
C PRO A 93 -27.00 -4.53 -30.64
N VAL A 94 -26.13 -3.52 -30.62
CA VAL A 94 -24.69 -3.70 -30.71
C VAL A 94 -24.16 -3.90 -29.30
N THR A 95 -23.40 -4.97 -29.08
CA THR A 95 -22.70 -5.16 -27.81
C THR A 95 -21.59 -4.13 -27.72
N VAL A 96 -21.66 -3.27 -26.71
CA VAL A 96 -20.64 -2.26 -26.42
C VAL A 96 -19.99 -2.58 -25.07
N THR A 97 -18.70 -2.32 -24.95
CA THR A 97 -17.99 -2.38 -23.67
C THR A 97 -18.12 -1.03 -22.98
N LEU A 98 -18.71 -1.02 -21.78
CA LEU A 98 -18.80 0.18 -20.96
C LEU A 98 -17.56 0.28 -20.06
N PRO A 99 -17.03 1.48 -19.80
CA PRO A 99 -16.00 1.68 -18.79
C PRO A 99 -16.60 1.36 -17.43
N MET A 100 -16.13 0.30 -16.79
CA MET A 100 -16.56 -0.08 -15.45
C MET A 100 -15.59 0.51 -14.42
N PRO A 101 -16.09 1.19 -13.39
CA PRO A 101 -15.23 1.68 -12.33
C PRO A 101 -14.56 0.53 -11.57
N ARG A 102 -13.26 0.63 -11.31
CA ARG A 102 -12.49 -0.34 -10.52
C ARG A 102 -12.37 0.16 -9.08
N LEU A 103 -12.85 -0.65 -8.12
CA LEU A 103 -12.70 -0.34 -6.70
C LEU A 103 -11.32 -0.77 -6.21
N ILE A 104 -10.43 0.19 -5.97
CA ILE A 104 -9.09 -0.07 -5.39
C ILE A 104 -9.21 0.01 -3.87
N LYS A 105 -8.89 -1.10 -3.18
CA LYS A 105 -8.86 -1.16 -1.72
C LYS A 105 -7.43 -1.06 -1.22
N GLN A 106 -7.12 -0.07 -0.38
CA GLN A 106 -5.83 0.08 0.28
C GLN A 106 -6.00 0.04 1.79
N SER A 107 -5.27 -0.87 2.44
CA SER A 107 -5.23 -0.92 3.89
C SER A 107 -4.04 -0.12 4.41
N TYR A 108 -4.18 0.51 5.57
CA TYR A 108 -3.11 1.20 6.29
C TYR A 108 -3.37 1.10 7.80
N LEU A 109 -2.38 1.47 8.62
CA LEU A 109 -2.52 1.41 10.08
C LEU A 109 -2.61 2.79 10.70
N GLU A 110 -3.45 2.91 11.71
CA GLU A 110 -3.50 4.07 12.60
C GLU A 110 -3.30 3.60 14.04
N VAL A 111 -2.33 4.21 14.72
CA VAL A 111 -2.22 4.13 16.18
C VAL A 111 -3.06 5.24 16.76
N GLN A 112 -4.08 4.86 17.54
CA GLN A 112 -5.05 5.78 18.11
C GLN A 112 -5.02 5.71 19.63
N GLU A 113 -5.06 6.87 20.28
CA GLU A 113 -5.21 6.98 21.72
C GLU A 113 -6.61 6.56 22.14
N LEU A 114 -6.74 5.62 23.07
CA LEU A 114 -8.05 5.06 23.45
C LEU A 114 -8.94 6.07 24.17
N ALA A 115 -8.36 6.97 24.97
CA ALA A 115 -9.11 7.95 25.74
C ALA A 115 -9.79 9.01 24.86
N THR A 116 -9.13 9.42 23.77
CA THR A 116 -9.56 10.55 22.94
C THR A 116 -10.02 10.14 21.54
N GLY A 117 -9.68 8.94 21.10
CA GLY A 117 -9.86 8.48 19.72
C GLY A 117 -8.93 9.15 18.71
N GLN A 118 -8.00 10.00 19.15
CA GLN A 118 -7.11 10.73 18.25
C GLN A 118 -6.07 9.81 17.61
N VAL A 119 -5.81 10.03 16.31
CA VAL A 119 -4.72 9.36 15.59
C VAL A 119 -3.39 10.00 15.98
N VAL A 120 -2.57 9.23 16.70
CA VAL A 120 -1.23 9.63 17.12
C VAL A 120 -0.22 9.36 16.03
N THR A 121 -0.30 8.19 15.37
CA THR A 121 0.66 7.80 14.33
C THR A 121 -0.04 7.09 13.19
N ALA A 122 0.12 7.59 11.97
CA ALA A 122 -0.26 6.90 10.74
C ALA A 122 0.94 6.10 10.20
N ILE A 123 0.73 4.83 9.88
CA ILE A 123 1.73 3.96 9.28
C ILE A 123 1.24 3.56 7.88
N GLU A 124 1.93 4.04 6.86
CA GLU A 124 1.67 3.76 5.45
C GLU A 124 2.71 2.77 4.93
N ILE A 125 2.26 1.60 4.49
CA ILE A 125 3.08 0.69 3.69
C ILE A 125 2.74 0.98 2.23
N LEU A 126 3.72 1.44 1.45
CA LEU A 126 3.46 1.85 0.08
C LEU A 126 3.07 0.65 -0.79
N SER A 127 2.16 0.90 -1.73
CA SER A 127 1.79 -0.04 -2.79
C SER A 127 2.12 0.56 -4.16
N PRO A 128 2.17 -0.25 -5.23
CA PRO A 128 2.44 0.22 -6.59
C PRO A 128 1.62 1.44 -7.02
N VAL A 129 0.33 1.49 -6.66
CA VAL A 129 -0.55 2.61 -7.05
C VAL A 129 -0.24 3.90 -6.30
N ASN A 130 0.45 3.84 -5.15
CA ASN A 130 0.94 5.05 -4.47
C ASN A 130 2.15 5.65 -5.21
N LYS A 131 2.95 4.82 -5.90
CA LYS A 131 4.20 5.26 -6.54
C LYS A 131 4.08 5.52 -8.03
N ARG A 132 3.23 4.78 -8.74
CA ARG A 132 3.01 4.93 -10.18
C ARG A 132 2.51 6.34 -10.52
N VAL A 133 2.99 6.92 -11.61
CA VAL A 133 2.47 8.21 -12.09
C VAL A 133 0.99 8.02 -12.47
N GLY A 134 0.12 8.86 -11.91
CA GLY A 134 -1.32 8.75 -12.05
C GLY A 134 -2.06 9.53 -10.97
N GLU A 135 -3.39 9.52 -11.06
CA GLU A 135 -4.28 10.19 -10.10
C GLU A 135 -4.12 9.61 -8.69
N GLU A 136 -3.89 8.30 -8.57
CA GLU A 136 -3.75 7.59 -7.30
C GLU A 136 -2.52 8.09 -6.52
N ARG A 137 -1.40 8.34 -7.21
CA ARG A 137 -0.23 8.96 -6.60
C ARG A 137 -0.53 10.39 -6.16
N ALA A 138 -1.22 11.19 -6.98
CA ALA A 138 -1.58 12.55 -6.60
C ALA A 138 -2.48 12.58 -5.34
N MET A 139 -3.44 11.64 -5.25
CA MET A 139 -4.27 11.46 -4.06
C MET A 139 -3.45 11.06 -2.84
N TYR A 140 -2.52 10.12 -3.00
CA TYR A 140 -1.62 9.73 -1.92
C TYR A 140 -0.76 10.91 -1.46
N LEU A 141 -0.20 11.71 -2.37
CA LEU A 141 0.58 12.90 -2.02
C LEU A 141 -0.27 13.94 -1.28
N LYS A 142 -1.54 14.13 -1.65
CA LYS A 142 -2.48 14.99 -0.92
C LYS A 142 -2.75 14.46 0.50
N LYS A 143 -2.94 13.15 0.66
CA LYS A 143 -3.07 12.49 1.98
C LYS A 143 -1.81 12.71 2.81
N ARG A 144 -0.64 12.46 2.23
CA ARG A 144 0.67 12.64 2.86
C ARG A 144 0.85 14.07 3.35
N GLN A 145 0.55 15.07 2.52
CA GLN A 145 0.61 16.48 2.91
C GLN A 145 -0.36 16.82 4.06
N ARG A 146 -1.58 16.26 4.04
CA ARG A 146 -2.55 16.44 5.14
C ARG A 146 -2.04 15.87 6.46
N ILE A 147 -1.41 14.69 6.45
CA ILE A 147 -0.83 14.09 7.65
C ILE A 147 0.33 14.95 8.16
N LEU A 148 1.25 15.35 7.26
CA LEU A 148 2.40 16.18 7.62
C LEU A 148 1.99 17.56 8.17
N GLY A 149 0.86 18.10 7.72
CA GLY A 149 0.27 19.36 8.23
C GLY A 149 -0.57 19.21 9.51
N SER A 150 -0.69 18.00 10.08
CA SER A 150 -1.46 17.70 11.29
C SER A 150 -0.56 17.41 12.50
N LEU A 151 -1.14 17.17 13.68
CA LEU A 151 -0.42 16.71 14.87
C LEU A 151 -0.16 15.18 14.88
N THR A 152 -0.50 14.48 13.80
CA THR A 152 -0.31 13.03 13.66
C THR A 152 1.08 12.75 13.12
N ASN A 153 1.83 11.84 13.77
CA ASN A 153 3.09 11.32 13.28
C ASN A 153 2.91 10.50 12.00
N LEU A 154 3.92 10.46 11.13
CA LEU A 154 3.90 9.64 9.91
C LEU A 154 5.07 8.68 9.89
N VAL A 155 4.77 7.40 9.68
CA VAL A 155 5.73 6.37 9.27
C VAL A 155 5.36 5.91 7.87
N GLU A 156 6.26 6.03 6.91
CA GLU A 156 6.06 5.63 5.51
C GLU A 156 7.13 4.58 5.14
N ILE A 157 6.69 3.37 4.84
CA ILE A 157 7.51 2.19 4.55
C ILE A 157 7.42 1.89 3.05
N ASP A 158 8.53 2.06 2.34
CA ASP A 158 8.68 1.82 0.90
C ASP A 158 9.62 0.64 0.67
N LEU A 159 9.04 -0.54 0.42
CA LEU A 159 9.76 -1.77 0.08
C LEU A 159 9.65 -2.08 -1.43
N LEU A 160 9.46 -1.06 -2.27
CA LEU A 160 9.30 -1.21 -3.71
C LEU A 160 10.43 -0.47 -4.45
N ARG A 161 11.20 -1.18 -5.27
CA ARG A 161 12.25 -0.60 -6.13
C ARG A 161 11.67 0.20 -7.30
N GLY A 162 10.50 -0.20 -7.78
CA GLY A 162 9.85 0.41 -8.92
C GLY A 162 9.36 1.84 -8.68
N TRP A 163 9.28 2.62 -9.77
CA TRP A 163 8.76 3.99 -9.83
C TRP A 163 9.53 5.01 -8.97
N HIS A 164 9.15 6.29 -9.06
CA HIS A 164 9.81 7.34 -8.29
C HIS A 164 9.45 7.26 -6.80
N PRO A 165 10.43 7.47 -5.90
CA PRO A 165 10.19 7.54 -4.46
C PRO A 165 9.27 8.71 -4.09
N MET A 166 8.82 8.75 -2.84
CA MET A 166 8.05 9.88 -2.32
C MET A 166 8.91 11.14 -2.21
N PRO A 167 8.35 12.33 -2.50
CA PRO A 167 9.13 13.56 -2.56
C PRO A 167 9.65 13.97 -1.17
N THR A 168 10.94 14.29 -1.12
CA THR A 168 11.65 14.86 0.04
C THR A 168 12.51 16.05 -0.43
N LEU A 169 12.66 17.07 0.40
CA LEU A 169 13.52 18.22 0.08
C LEU A 169 14.98 17.87 0.35
N LYS A 170 15.88 18.19 -0.61
CA LYS A 170 17.34 18.07 -0.48
C LYS A 170 17.80 16.67 -0.04
N ASN A 171 17.45 15.66 -0.83
CA ASN A 171 17.86 14.29 -0.57
C ASN A 171 18.24 13.59 -1.87
N ASP A 172 19.53 13.26 -1.98
CA ASP A 172 20.11 12.58 -3.14
C ASP A 172 20.39 11.10 -2.85
N LEU A 173 19.79 10.53 -1.78
CA LEU A 173 19.94 9.11 -1.42
C LEU A 173 19.41 8.18 -2.53
N GLN A 174 20.35 7.59 -3.25
CA GLN A 174 20.15 6.50 -4.19
C GLN A 174 20.10 5.19 -3.40
N THR A 175 18.89 4.75 -3.07
CA THR A 175 18.62 3.50 -2.33
C THR A 175 17.39 2.82 -2.91
N ASP A 176 17.35 1.50 -2.79
CA ASP A 176 16.26 0.65 -3.29
C ASP A 176 14.99 0.83 -2.47
N TYR A 177 15.17 0.84 -1.14
CA TYR A 177 14.11 0.81 -0.16
C TYR A 177 14.27 1.94 0.86
N ARG A 178 13.14 2.38 1.43
CA ARG A 178 13.12 3.56 2.30
C ARG A 178 12.12 3.38 3.44
N ILE A 179 12.49 3.84 4.63
CA ILE A 179 11.57 4.05 5.75
C ILE A 179 11.69 5.51 6.19
N LEU A 180 10.60 6.26 6.11
CA LEU A 180 10.52 7.63 6.61
C LEU A 180 9.79 7.65 7.94
N VAL A 181 10.38 8.26 8.96
CA VAL A 181 9.78 8.53 10.26
C VAL A 181 9.72 10.05 10.48
N SER A 182 8.52 10.62 10.35
CA SER A 182 8.25 12.04 10.59
C SER A 182 7.47 12.22 11.89
N ARG A 183 8.20 12.62 12.92
CA ARG A 183 7.65 13.06 14.21
C ARG A 183 7.03 14.43 14.06
N GLU A 184 5.82 14.62 14.56
CA GLU A 184 5.12 15.90 14.58
C GLU A 184 5.95 17.02 15.20
N SER A 185 6.65 16.72 16.29
CA SER A 185 7.47 17.63 17.09
C SER A 185 8.79 18.02 16.44
N CYS A 186 9.27 17.26 15.45
CA CYS A 186 10.53 17.51 14.75
C CYS A 186 10.34 18.15 13.37
N ARG A 187 9.10 18.46 12.96
CA ARG A 187 8.85 19.00 11.61
C ARG A 187 9.46 20.41 11.44
N PRO A 188 9.99 20.73 10.24
CA PRO A 188 9.88 19.99 8.98
C PRO A 188 10.87 18.84 8.78
N GLN A 189 11.75 18.55 9.74
CA GLN A 189 12.71 17.45 9.65
C GLN A 189 12.03 16.09 9.88
N ALA A 190 12.61 15.05 9.29
CA ALA A 190 12.21 13.65 9.44
C ALA A 190 13.44 12.75 9.34
N ALA A 191 13.39 11.58 9.97
CA ALA A 191 14.42 10.56 9.81
C ALA A 191 14.08 9.72 8.57
N LEU A 192 15.04 9.58 7.66
CA LEU A 192 14.92 8.73 6.49
C LEU A 192 15.99 7.64 6.55
N TYR A 193 15.56 6.40 6.66
CA TYR A 193 16.39 5.21 6.59
C TYR A 193 16.34 4.71 5.14
N GLY A 194 17.41 4.93 4.37
CA GLY A 194 17.57 4.32 3.06
C GLY A 194 18.43 3.06 3.20
N PHE A 195 18.08 2.00 2.47
CA PHE A 195 18.83 0.76 2.43
C PHE A 195 18.68 0.08 1.07
N SER A 196 19.65 -0.75 0.73
CA SER A 196 19.71 -1.46 -0.55
C SER A 196 19.43 -2.96 -0.41
N LEU A 197 19.31 -3.63 -1.55
CA LEU A 197 18.98 -5.06 -1.63
C LEU A 197 19.91 -5.97 -0.79
N THR A 198 21.18 -5.59 -0.68
CA THR A 198 22.21 -6.36 0.02
C THR A 198 22.23 -6.13 1.53
N GLU A 199 21.43 -5.19 2.03
CA GLU A 199 21.42 -4.76 3.42
C GLU A 199 20.17 -5.26 4.15
N PRO A 200 20.27 -5.59 5.46
CA PRO A 200 19.11 -5.93 6.27
C PRO A 200 18.17 -4.72 6.42
N ILE A 201 16.87 -4.96 6.59
CA ILE A 201 15.91 -3.87 6.83
C ILE A 201 16.21 -3.22 8.19
N PRO A 202 16.45 -1.90 8.25
CA PRO A 202 16.81 -1.23 9.50
C PRO A 202 15.64 -1.19 10.48
N THR A 203 15.95 -1.37 11.76
CA THR A 203 14.97 -1.17 12.85
C THR A 203 14.76 0.30 13.12
N PHE A 204 13.54 0.70 13.49
CA PHE A 204 13.23 2.09 13.85
C PHE A 204 12.22 2.17 15.00
N SER A 205 12.23 3.27 15.75
CA SER A 205 11.25 3.52 16.81
C SER A 205 9.96 4.07 16.24
N LEU A 206 8.84 3.42 16.54
CA LEU A 206 7.52 3.90 16.13
C LEU A 206 7.11 5.11 16.99
N PRO A 207 6.92 6.30 16.40
CA PRO A 207 6.46 7.46 17.14
C PRO A 207 5.18 7.19 17.92
N LEU A 208 5.12 7.68 19.14
CA LEU A 208 3.89 7.84 19.93
C LEU A 208 3.80 9.30 20.42
N ARG A 209 3.15 9.56 21.55
CA ARG A 209 3.26 10.86 22.21
C ARG A 209 4.62 10.97 22.91
N SER A 210 5.12 12.18 23.05
CA SER A 210 6.46 12.46 23.58
C SER A 210 6.74 11.90 24.98
N GLU A 211 5.70 11.68 25.80
CA GLU A 211 5.81 11.10 27.13
C GLU A 211 5.84 9.56 27.17
N ASP A 212 5.55 8.89 26.05
CA ASP A 212 5.42 7.44 26.01
C ASP A 212 6.66 6.74 25.48
N THR A 213 6.87 5.50 25.92
CA THR A 213 7.94 4.65 25.40
C THR A 213 7.58 4.14 24.02
N GLU A 214 8.40 4.48 23.04
CA GLU A 214 8.22 4.08 21.65
C GLU A 214 8.67 2.63 21.43
N PRO A 215 7.82 1.76 20.85
CA PRO A 215 8.25 0.42 20.51
C PRO A 215 9.21 0.46 19.32
N VAL A 216 10.33 -0.26 19.44
CA VAL A 216 11.24 -0.53 18.32
C VAL A 216 10.60 -1.56 17.39
N LEU A 217 10.48 -1.20 16.12
CA LEU A 217 9.87 -2.02 15.09
C LEU A 217 10.96 -2.66 14.24
N ASP A 218 11.01 -3.99 14.28
CA ASP A 218 11.89 -4.82 13.48
C ASP A 218 11.08 -5.41 12.30
N LEU A 219 11.14 -4.71 11.16
CA LEU A 219 10.44 -5.15 9.95
C LEU A 219 11.04 -6.42 9.36
N GLN A 220 12.35 -6.65 9.52
CA GLN A 220 13.01 -7.85 8.98
C GLN A 220 12.38 -9.11 9.58
N THR A 221 12.26 -9.15 10.91
CA THR A 221 11.66 -10.28 11.62
C THR A 221 10.20 -10.49 11.20
N LEU A 222 9.44 -9.41 11.01
CA LEU A 222 8.04 -9.51 10.56
C LEU A 222 7.93 -9.99 9.11
N LEU A 223 8.80 -9.51 8.23
CA LEU A 223 8.85 -9.91 6.82
C LEU A 223 9.20 -11.40 6.70
N ASN A 224 10.23 -11.86 7.41
CA ASN A 224 10.61 -13.28 7.44
C ASN A 224 9.48 -14.17 7.95
N LYS A 225 8.75 -13.70 8.98
CA LYS A 225 7.59 -14.43 9.50
C LYS A 225 6.46 -14.55 8.47
N ILE A 226 6.11 -13.47 7.76
CA ILE A 226 5.06 -13.55 6.73
C ILE A 226 5.54 -14.33 5.51
N TYR A 227 6.85 -14.32 5.23
CA TYR A 227 7.45 -15.13 4.20
C TYR A 227 7.21 -16.62 4.48
N ASP A 228 7.58 -17.08 5.69
CA ASP A 228 7.37 -18.46 6.13
C ASP A 228 5.87 -18.84 6.17
N GLN A 229 5.01 -17.95 6.67
CA GLN A 229 3.57 -18.19 6.77
C GLN A 229 2.85 -18.18 5.41
N GLY A 230 3.42 -17.50 4.41
CA GLY A 230 2.92 -17.50 3.04
C GLY A 230 3.41 -18.69 2.22
N GLY A 231 4.43 -19.41 2.70
CA GLY A 231 5.05 -20.51 1.94
C GLY A 231 5.70 -20.03 0.65
N TYR A 232 6.23 -18.80 0.65
CA TYR A 232 6.78 -18.18 -0.57
C TYR A 232 8.01 -18.93 -1.11
N ASP A 233 8.70 -19.71 -0.27
CA ASP A 233 9.76 -20.63 -0.68
C ASP A 233 9.30 -21.71 -1.68
N TYR A 234 8.02 -22.06 -1.67
CA TYR A 234 7.45 -23.03 -2.63
C TYR A 234 6.83 -22.37 -3.86
N VAL A 235 6.42 -21.10 -3.74
CA VAL A 235 5.64 -20.40 -4.78
C VAL A 235 6.55 -19.58 -5.68
N ILE A 236 7.65 -19.05 -5.15
CA ILE A 236 8.59 -18.22 -5.91
C ILE A 236 9.53 -19.12 -6.71
N ASP A 237 9.54 -18.91 -8.03
CA ASP A 237 10.53 -19.49 -8.93
C ASP A 237 11.76 -18.56 -9.01
N TYR A 238 12.74 -18.81 -8.14
CA TYR A 238 13.99 -18.05 -8.07
C TYR A 238 14.90 -18.20 -9.30
N SER A 239 14.52 -19.03 -10.29
CA SER A 239 15.25 -19.10 -11.57
C SER A 239 14.86 -17.99 -12.55
N ARG A 240 13.76 -17.26 -12.27
CA ARG A 240 13.27 -16.16 -13.11
C ARG A 240 13.85 -14.83 -12.67
N GLU A 241 13.86 -13.86 -13.57
CA GLU A 241 14.20 -12.49 -13.18
C GLU A 241 13.07 -11.89 -12.31
N PRO A 242 13.40 -11.22 -11.19
CA PRO A 242 12.40 -10.56 -10.37
C PRO A 242 11.79 -9.35 -11.10
N VAL A 243 10.60 -8.95 -10.65
CA VAL A 243 9.87 -7.79 -11.19
C VAL A 243 9.75 -6.76 -10.07
N PRO A 244 10.32 -5.54 -10.21
CA PRO A 244 11.02 -5.00 -11.37
C PRO A 244 12.41 -5.63 -11.62
N PRO A 245 12.93 -5.54 -12.86
CA PRO A 245 14.25 -6.08 -13.22
C PRO A 245 15.35 -5.45 -12.35
N LEU A 246 16.41 -6.23 -12.11
CA LEU A 246 17.55 -5.81 -11.30
C LEU A 246 18.57 -5.02 -12.14
N SER A 247 19.40 -4.22 -11.46
CA SER A 247 20.64 -3.73 -12.08
C SER A 247 21.57 -4.90 -12.43
N LYS A 248 22.58 -4.68 -13.27
CA LYS A 248 23.54 -5.74 -13.61
C LYS A 248 24.35 -6.17 -12.38
N GLU A 249 24.73 -5.21 -11.54
CA GLU A 249 25.44 -5.47 -10.30
C GLU A 249 24.57 -6.31 -9.35
N ASP A 250 23.32 -5.90 -9.12
CA ASP A 250 22.41 -6.61 -8.20
C ASP A 250 22.05 -8.00 -8.74
N ALA A 251 21.80 -8.15 -10.04
CA ALA A 251 21.52 -9.45 -10.65
C ALA A 251 22.66 -10.44 -10.44
N THR A 252 23.92 -9.97 -10.54
CA THR A 252 25.10 -10.81 -10.28
C THR A 252 25.13 -11.26 -8.82
N TRP A 253 24.94 -10.32 -7.89
CA TRP A 253 24.90 -10.62 -6.45
C TRP A 253 23.76 -11.58 -6.08
N VAL A 254 22.55 -11.37 -6.62
CA VAL A 254 21.40 -12.26 -6.38
C VAL A 254 21.69 -13.67 -6.87
N ASN A 255 22.30 -13.82 -8.05
CA ASN A 255 22.65 -15.14 -8.58
C ASN A 255 23.68 -15.85 -7.69
N ASP A 256 24.71 -15.14 -7.23
CA ASP A 256 25.73 -15.70 -6.32
C ASP A 256 25.12 -16.12 -4.98
N LEU A 257 24.20 -15.30 -4.44
CA LEU A 257 23.47 -15.57 -3.20
C LEU A 257 22.58 -16.81 -3.31
N LEU A 258 21.81 -16.93 -4.40
CA LEU A 258 20.88 -18.05 -4.61
C LEU A 258 21.63 -19.37 -4.87
N GLN A 259 22.85 -19.32 -5.43
CA GLN A 259 23.70 -20.50 -5.58
C GLN A 259 24.36 -20.94 -4.27
N ASN A 260 24.58 -20.01 -3.32
CA ASN A 260 25.20 -20.28 -2.02
C ASN A 260 24.34 -19.74 -0.85
N PRO A 261 23.14 -20.30 -0.63
CA PRO A 261 22.24 -19.80 0.39
C PRO A 261 22.86 -19.93 1.79
N GLY A 262 22.93 -18.81 2.52
CA GLY A 262 23.44 -18.73 3.90
C GLY A 262 24.91 -18.33 4.07
N MET A 263 25.60 -17.89 3.02
CA MET A 263 26.93 -17.26 3.12
C MET A 263 26.87 -15.73 3.00
N TRP A 264 26.26 -15.08 3.99
CA TRP A 264 26.29 -13.63 4.17
C TRP A 264 26.39 -13.25 5.65
#